data_AF-A0A7G5N1G8-F1
#
_entry.id   AF-A0A7G5N1G8-F1
#
_cell.length_a   1.000
_cell.length_b   1.000
_cell.length_c   1.000
_cell.angle_alpha   90.00
_cell.angle_beta   90.00
_cell.angle_gamma   90.00
#
_symmetry.space_group_name_H-M   'P 1'
#
loop_
_entity.id
_entity.type
_entity.pdbx_description
1 polymer ?
#
loop_
_entity_poly.entity_id
_entity_poly.type
_entity_poly.pdbx_seq_one_letter_code
_entity_poly.pdbx_strand_id
1 'polypeptide(L)' 'MIYQKVKRACSDAGISVTALESKLNFPRSSICKWDENIPSVLKVHEVAKELGKPIEYFLEE' A
#
# COMPACT_ATOMS: atom_id res chain seq x y z
N MET A 1 -9.06 -4.77 -6.05
CA MET A 1 -8.95 -3.39 -5.50
C MET A 1 -7.77 -3.27 -4.54
N ILE A 2 -6.54 -3.22 -5.07
CA ILE A 2 -5.31 -3.18 -4.25
C ILE A 2 -5.33 -1.96 -3.31
N TYR A 3 -5.78 -0.82 -3.83
CA TYR A 3 -5.92 0.42 -3.06
C TYR A 3 -6.82 0.25 -1.82
N GLN A 4 -7.95 -0.44 -1.93
CA GLN A 4 -8.87 -0.65 -0.79
C GLN A 4 -8.23 -1.54 0.27
N LYS A 5 -7.50 -2.59 -0.13
CA LYS A 5 -6.77 -3.46 0.80
C LYS A 5 -5.66 -2.69 1.51
N VAL A 6 -4.91 -1.82 0.79
CA VAL A 6 -3.94 -0.89 1.40
C VAL A 6 -4.63 0.07 2.37
N LYS A 7 -5.75 0.68 1.98
CA LYS A 7 -6.52 1.57 2.86
C LYS A 7 -6.99 0.87 4.12
N ARG A 8 -7.45 -0.37 4.01
CA ARG A 8 -7.88 -1.20 5.16
C ARG A 8 -6.70 -1.55 6.08
N ALA A 9 -5.58 -1.99 5.51
CA ALA A 9 -4.39 -2.30 6.29
C ALA A 9 -3.79 -1.05 6.95
N CYS A 10 -3.78 0.09 6.26
CA CYS A 10 -3.42 1.39 6.83
C CYS A 10 -4.34 1.75 8.01
N SER A 11 -5.65 1.58 7.85
CA SER A 11 -6.64 1.86 8.92
C SER A 11 -6.44 0.95 10.14
N ASP A 12 -6.15 -0.33 9.92
CA ASP A 12 -5.83 -1.32 10.96
C ASP A 12 -4.55 -0.94 11.72
N ALA A 13 -3.54 -0.46 10.99
CA ALA A 13 -2.28 0.03 11.56
C ALA A 13 -2.37 1.45 12.16
N GLY A 14 -3.53 2.12 12.09
CA GLY A 14 -3.71 3.49 12.58
C GLY A 14 -2.97 4.55 11.77
N ILE A 15 -2.56 4.24 10.53
CA ILE A 15 -1.88 5.17 9.63
C ILE A 15 -2.75 5.54 8.43
N SER A 16 -2.54 6.73 7.88
CA SER A 16 -3.18 7.12 6.62
C SER A 16 -2.35 6.69 5.42
N VAL A 17 -2.99 6.39 4.29
CA VAL A 17 -2.29 6.06 3.02
C VAL A 17 -1.28 7.15 2.65
N THR A 18 -1.63 8.42 2.82
CA THR A 18 -0.72 9.57 2.57
C THR A 18 0.46 9.62 3.54
N ALA A 19 0.25 9.20 4.79
CA ALA A 19 1.32 9.13 5.79
C ALA A 19 2.28 7.98 5.46
N LEU A 20 1.76 6.83 5.03
CA LEU A 20 2.54 5.71 4.52
C LEU A 20 3.32 6.12 3.25
N GLU A 21 2.70 6.81 2.30
CA GLU A 21 3.38 7.35 1.11
C GLU A 21 4.53 8.27 1.52
N SER A 22 4.31 9.15 2.50
CA SER A 22 5.33 10.07 2.98
C SER A 22 6.47 9.33 3.72
N LYS A 23 6.13 8.29 4.49
CA LYS A 23 7.08 7.46 5.23
C LYS A 23 7.97 6.64 4.30
N LEU A 24 7.39 6.08 3.24
CA LEU A 24 8.08 5.30 2.20
C LEU A 24 8.68 6.17 1.08
N ASN A 25 8.58 7.51 1.20
CA ASN A 25 9.04 8.44 0.18
C ASN A 25 8.43 8.19 -1.22
N PHE A 26 7.21 7.64 -1.25
CA PHE A 26 6.50 7.44 -2.50
C PHE A 26 5.92 8.75 -3.02
N PRO A 27 5.83 8.90 -4.35
CA PRO A 27 5.12 10.02 -4.94
C PRO A 27 3.68 10.02 -4.44
N ARG A 28 3.19 11.19 -4.00
CA ARG A 28 1.80 11.36 -3.57
C ARG A 28 0.85 10.86 -4.67
N SER A 29 -0.19 10.12 -4.28
CA SER A 29 -1.15 9.46 -5.18
C SER A 29 -0.59 8.27 -5.98
N SER A 30 0.61 7.77 -5.67
CA SER A 30 1.10 6.54 -6.31
C SER A 30 0.22 5.36 -5.93
N ILE A 31 -0.14 5.23 -4.65
CA ILE A 31 -0.93 4.09 -4.17
C ILE A 31 -2.37 4.15 -4.71
N CYS A 32 -2.90 5.35 -4.92
CA CYS A 32 -4.23 5.53 -5.53
C CYS A 32 -4.28 4.98 -6.96
N LYS A 33 -3.16 5.02 -7.69
CA LYS A 33 -3.06 4.49 -9.06
C LYS A 33 -2.76 3.00 -9.10
N TRP A 34 -2.59 2.31 -7.97
CA TRP A 34 -2.33 0.87 -7.95
C TRP A 34 -3.53 0.03 -8.39
N ASP A 35 -4.71 0.63 -8.44
CA ASP A 35 -5.90 0.00 -9.02
C ASP A 35 -5.80 -0.09 -10.55
N GLU A 36 -5.20 0.92 -11.20
CA GLU A 36 -5.05 0.99 -12.66
C GLU A 36 -3.66 0.53 -13.15
N ASN A 37 -2.63 0.73 -12.35
CA ASN A 37 -1.23 0.44 -12.70
C ASN A 37 -0.65 -0.54 -11.70
N ILE A 38 -0.36 -1.76 -12.17
CA ILE A 38 0.21 -2.84 -11.34
C ILE A 38 1.50 -2.31 -10.70
N PRO A 39 1.53 -2.13 -9.36
CA PRO A 39 2.72 -1.64 -8.71
C PRO A 39 3.87 -2.64 -8.82
N SER A 40 5.09 -2.12 -8.82
CA SER A 40 6.27 -2.98 -8.70
C SER A 40 6.21 -3.75 -7.37
N VAL A 41 6.43 -5.06 -7.42
CA VAL A 41 6.44 -5.97 -6.25
C VAL A 41 7.29 -5.41 -5.11
N LEU A 42 8.41 -4.74 -5.43
CA LEU A 42 9.27 -4.05 -4.45
C LEU A 42 8.52 -3.01 -3.62
N LYS A 43 7.70 -2.16 -4.26
CA LYS A 43 6.95 -1.11 -3.57
C LYS A 43 5.86 -1.70 -2.69
N VAL A 44 5.17 -2.73 -3.17
CA VAL A 44 4.16 -3.44 -2.38
C VAL A 44 4.82 -4.15 -1.20
N HIS A 45 6.01 -4.72 -1.39
CA HIS A 45 6.77 -5.35 -0.32
C HIS A 45 7.17 -4.34 0.77
N GLU A 46 7.63 -3.13 0.40
CA GLU A 46 7.93 -2.08 1.38
C GLU A 46 6.68 -1.63 2.14
N VAL A 47 5.55 -1.44 1.46
CA VAL A 47 4.24 -1.18 2.10
C VAL A 47 3.85 -2.29 3.06
N ALA A 48 3.94 -3.52 2.59
CA ALA A 48 3.58 -4.72 3.33
C ALA A 48 4.43 -4.85 4.60
N LYS A 49 5.74 -4.61 4.49
CA LYS A 49 6.68 -4.57 5.61
C LYS A 49 6.35 -3.48 6.61
N GLU A 50 6.08 -2.26 6.14
CA GLU A 50 5.72 -1.12 7.02
C GLU A 50 4.37 -1.32 7.72
N LEU A 51 3.42 -1.99 7.05
CA LEU A 51 2.10 -2.32 7.59
C LEU A 51 2.08 -3.63 8.40
N GLY A 52 3.17 -4.40 8.39
CA GLY A 52 3.24 -5.73 9.01
C GLY A 52 2.26 -6.74 8.41
N LYS A 53 1.91 -6.60 7.12
CA LYS A 53 1.03 -7.53 6.39
C LYS A 53 1.84 -8.24 5.30
N PRO A 54 1.45 -9.46 4.86
CA PRO A 54 2.09 -10.10 3.72
C PRO A 54 1.74 -9.38 2.42
N ILE A 55 2.64 -9.39 1.43
CA ILE A 55 2.39 -8.84 0.08
C ILE A 55 1.18 -9.52 -0.59
N GLU A 56 0.97 -10.80 -0.30
CA GLU A 56 -0.16 -11.59 -0.76
C GLU A 56 -1.49 -10.96 -0.35
N TYR A 57 -1.58 -10.34 0.83
CA TYR A 57 -2.79 -9.63 1.25
C TYR A 57 -3.20 -8.52 0.27
N PHE A 58 -2.22 -7.91 -0.40
CA PHE A 58 -2.46 -6.84 -1.37
C PHE A 58 -2.62 -7.35 -2.80
N LEU A 59 -2.06 -8.52 -3.13
CA LEU A 59 -2.10 -9.13 -4.46
C LEU A 59 -3.21 -10.16 -4.66
N GLU A 60 -3.78 -10.69 -3.59
CA GLU A 60 -4.97 -11.54 -3.62
C GLU A 60 -6.14 -10.75 -4.23
N GLU A 61 -7.03 -11.37 -5.00
CA GLU A 61 -8.22 -10.71 -5.57
C GLU A 61 -9.20 -10.22 -4.50
#